data_AF-A0A3M7AU10-F1
#
_entry.id   AF-A0A3M7AU10-F1
#
_cell.length_a   1.000
_cell.length_b   1.000
_cell.length_c   1.000
_cell.angle_alpha   90.00
_cell.angle_beta   90.00
_cell.angle_gamma   90.00
#
_symmetry.space_group_name_H-M   'P 1'
#
loop_
_entity.id
_entity.type
_entity.pdbx_description
1 polymer ?
#
loop_
_entity_poly.entity_id
_entity_poly.type
_entity_poly.pdbx_seq_one_letter_code
_entity_poly.pdbx_strand_id
1 'polypeptide(L)'
;LPHAALGVAFHPSQRLAHLLISDASGAIRIYDPLSPTLASARPSSSGSEPDQPPSTSFGRWISTFQTSFAGGPSGLAKRKHLLDAKWIMGGKAVLVLLDDGEWGIWDVSGSSQTSKNIEAFVLNGFLGTYSVSESAEPTKQRRGQSKLAPMTPNTRKAKAEALFSGPTKVPGVAAKGGISVSASNSRTGQVDESVVMWYNGDVYAIPSLQQFWQRSTNSGGGFGSLYSPGLTHVTDINLRNEEITSISQFDSTSNSFGQMNTQRDLLVSAEHRFIVLQTLRPSTPSRMLFQQVAERPASRDQRMLDAGELDLGGMDRMLDNMANGDARPRRVGFAAS
;
A
#
# COMPACT_ATOMS: atom_id res chain seq x y z
N LEU A 1 -3.14 -29.04 -11.75
CA LEU A 1 -2.21 -28.49 -10.73
C LEU A 1 -1.59 -29.64 -9.96
N PRO A 2 -0.32 -29.57 -9.56
CA PRO A 2 0.33 -30.63 -8.79
C PRO A 2 -0.10 -30.70 -7.31
N HIS A 3 -0.66 -29.60 -6.78
CA HIS A 3 -1.20 -29.50 -5.43
C HIS A 3 -2.58 -28.82 -5.46
N ALA A 4 -3.36 -28.96 -4.38
CA ALA A 4 -4.66 -28.31 -4.24
C ALA A 4 -4.51 -26.78 -4.32
N ALA A 5 -5.41 -26.13 -5.06
CA ALA A 5 -5.46 -24.68 -5.14
C ALA A 5 -6.03 -24.10 -3.84
N LEU A 6 -5.37 -23.08 -3.31
CA LEU A 6 -5.82 -22.31 -2.15
C LEU A 6 -6.56 -21.04 -2.57
N GLY A 7 -6.20 -20.48 -3.72
CA GLY A 7 -6.81 -19.26 -4.23
C GLY A 7 -6.55 -19.05 -5.71
N VAL A 8 -7.41 -18.23 -6.32
CA VAL A 8 -7.29 -17.81 -7.72
C VAL A 8 -7.53 -16.29 -7.78
N ALA A 9 -6.71 -15.58 -8.55
CA ALA A 9 -6.90 -14.18 -8.84
C ALA A 9 -6.73 -13.89 -10.35
N PHE A 10 -7.70 -13.19 -10.91
CA PHE A 10 -7.64 -12.74 -12.30
C PHE A 10 -6.68 -11.56 -12.44
N HIS A 11 -5.93 -11.55 -13.54
CA HIS A 11 -5.06 -10.43 -13.84
C HIS A 11 -5.90 -9.15 -14.02
N PRO A 12 -5.49 -8.01 -13.45
CA PRO A 12 -6.30 -6.78 -13.43
C PRO A 12 -6.47 -6.12 -14.80
N SER A 13 -5.59 -6.41 -15.76
CA SER A 13 -5.74 -5.92 -17.14
C SER A 13 -6.89 -6.60 -17.87
N GLN A 14 -7.76 -5.81 -18.49
CA GLN A 14 -8.84 -6.28 -19.37
C GLN A 14 -8.33 -6.99 -20.65
N ARG A 15 -7.03 -6.86 -20.98
CA ARG A 15 -6.44 -7.44 -22.18
C ARG A 15 -5.78 -8.80 -21.95
N LEU A 16 -5.46 -9.14 -20.70
CA LEU A 16 -4.74 -10.35 -20.36
C LEU A 16 -5.65 -11.27 -19.57
N ALA A 17 -5.84 -12.49 -20.04
CA ALA A 17 -6.65 -13.51 -19.36
C ALA A 17 -5.84 -14.31 -18.33
N HIS A 18 -4.70 -13.79 -17.87
CA HIS A 18 -3.82 -14.53 -16.96
C HIS A 18 -4.50 -14.78 -15.61
N LEU A 19 -4.32 -15.99 -15.09
CA LEU A 19 -4.77 -16.42 -13.78
C LEU A 19 -3.55 -16.59 -12.88
N LEU A 20 -3.62 -16.00 -11.70
CA LEU A 20 -2.72 -16.30 -10.59
C LEU A 20 -3.35 -17.40 -9.76
N ILE A 21 -2.61 -18.47 -9.51
CA ILE A 21 -3.08 -19.62 -8.73
C ILE A 21 -2.09 -19.85 -7.60
N SER A 22 -2.56 -19.76 -6.35
CA SER A 22 -1.80 -20.17 -5.18
C SER A 22 -2.14 -21.63 -4.83
N ASP A 23 -1.14 -22.43 -4.48
CA ASP A 23 -1.32 -23.84 -4.13
C ASP A 23 -0.76 -24.19 -2.74
N ALA A 24 -1.20 -25.33 -2.21
CA ALA A 24 -0.83 -25.81 -0.88
C ALA A 24 0.66 -26.19 -0.71
N SER A 25 1.48 -26.12 -1.75
CA SER A 25 2.93 -26.35 -1.66
C SER A 25 3.72 -25.09 -1.34
N GLY A 26 3.05 -23.94 -1.19
CA GLY A 26 3.72 -22.64 -1.10
C GLY A 26 4.19 -22.16 -2.48
N ALA A 27 3.52 -22.59 -3.57
CA ALA A 27 3.82 -22.11 -4.91
C ALA A 27 2.70 -21.22 -5.45
N ILE A 28 3.11 -20.24 -6.24
CA ILE A 28 2.24 -19.40 -7.04
C ILE A 28 2.53 -19.66 -8.50
N ARG A 29 1.48 -19.83 -9.29
CA ARG A 29 1.59 -20.18 -10.71
C ARG A 29 0.78 -19.20 -11.53
N ILE A 30 1.35 -18.78 -12.66
CA ILE A 30 0.65 -17.95 -13.64
C ILE A 30 0.26 -18.83 -14.82
N TYR A 31 -1.02 -18.83 -15.16
CA TYR A 31 -1.60 -19.59 -16.26
C TYR A 31 -2.32 -18.65 -17.23
N ASP A 32 -2.08 -18.82 -18.52
CA ASP A 32 -2.84 -18.15 -19.57
C ASP A 32 -3.78 -19.15 -20.25
N PRO A 33 -5.10 -19.10 -19.97
CA PRO A 33 -6.09 -20.00 -20.54
C PRO A 33 -6.31 -19.78 -22.04
N LEU A 34 -5.95 -18.61 -22.59
CA LEU A 34 -6.21 -18.24 -23.98
C LEU A 34 -4.98 -18.40 -24.88
N SER A 35 -3.83 -18.77 -24.30
CA SER A 35 -2.62 -19.03 -25.06
C SER A 35 -2.82 -20.25 -25.96
N PRO A 36 -2.66 -20.14 -27.30
CA PRO A 36 -2.78 -21.30 -28.17
C PRO A 36 -1.60 -22.24 -27.91
N THR A 37 -1.88 -23.50 -27.59
CA THR A 37 -0.89 -24.56 -27.52
C THR A 37 -0.89 -25.32 -28.84
N LEU A 38 0.20 -25.18 -29.59
CA LEU A 38 0.44 -26.05 -30.72
C LEU A 38 0.69 -27.45 -30.16
N ALA A 39 -0.25 -28.37 -30.36
CA ALA A 39 -0.03 -29.78 -30.12
C ALA A 39 1.09 -30.22 -31.07
N SER A 40 2.31 -30.35 -30.54
CA SER A 40 3.40 -30.97 -31.29
C SER A 40 3.02 -32.42 -31.53
N ALA A 41 2.55 -32.72 -32.74
CA ALA A 41 2.40 -34.09 -33.20
C ALA A 41 3.79 -34.74 -33.06
N ARG A 42 3.94 -35.65 -32.10
CA ARG A 42 5.10 -36.55 -32.09
C ARG A 42 5.09 -37.25 -33.44
N PRO A 43 6.17 -37.22 -34.24
CA PRO A 43 6.21 -38.00 -35.45
C PRO A 43 6.08 -39.47 -35.04
N SER A 44 4.92 -40.07 -35.35
CA SER A 44 4.73 -41.51 -35.21
C SER A 44 5.69 -42.20 -36.17
N SER A 45 6.53 -43.09 -35.66
CA SER A 45 7.49 -43.86 -36.46
C SER A 45 6.84 -44.94 -37.33
N SER A 46 5.56 -44.81 -37.69
CA SER A 46 4.87 -45.70 -38.62
C SER A 46 4.17 -44.85 -39.67
N GLY A 47 4.57 -45.03 -40.93
CA GLY A 47 4.08 -44.29 -42.09
C GLY A 47 2.62 -44.54 -42.38
N SER A 48 1.75 -43.75 -41.76
CA SER A 48 0.35 -43.59 -42.15
C SER A 48 0.04 -42.09 -42.18
N GLU A 49 -0.54 -41.66 -43.30
CA GLU A 49 -0.93 -40.30 -43.70
C GLU A 49 -1.39 -39.37 -42.55
N PRO A 50 -1.07 -38.06 -42.62
CA PRO A 50 -1.48 -37.09 -41.61
C PRO A 50 -2.95 -36.67 -41.80
N ASP A 51 -3.91 -37.54 -41.44
CA ASP A 51 -5.33 -37.28 -41.65
C ASP A 51 -6.04 -36.57 -40.47
N GLN A 52 -5.33 -35.74 -39.71
CA GLN A 52 -5.96 -34.91 -38.69
C GLN A 52 -5.31 -33.53 -38.59
N PRO A 53 -6.06 -32.42 -38.83
CA PRO A 53 -5.52 -31.09 -38.59
C PRO A 53 -5.15 -30.98 -37.10
N PRO A 54 -4.04 -30.31 -36.75
CA PRO A 54 -3.63 -30.18 -35.36
C PRO A 54 -4.78 -29.53 -34.58
N SER A 55 -5.34 -30.27 -33.62
CA SER A 55 -6.34 -29.73 -32.71
C SER A 55 -5.70 -28.57 -31.95
N THR A 56 -6.20 -27.36 -32.17
CA THR A 56 -5.79 -26.20 -31.40
C THR A 56 -6.29 -26.40 -29.97
N SER A 57 -5.35 -26.67 -29.07
CA SER A 57 -5.62 -26.63 -27.63
C SER A 57 -5.28 -25.23 -27.12
N PHE A 58 -5.87 -24.84 -26.02
CA PHE A 58 -5.60 -23.57 -25.36
C PHE A 58 -5.14 -23.83 -23.93
N GLY A 59 -4.32 -22.92 -23.41
CA GLY A 59 -3.85 -22.99 -22.03
C GLY A 59 -2.36 -23.23 -21.91
N ARG A 60 -1.63 -22.26 -21.37
CA ARG A 60 -0.19 -22.37 -21.13
C ARG A 60 0.17 -21.92 -19.72
N TRP A 61 1.02 -22.69 -19.04
CA TRP A 61 1.69 -22.23 -17.83
C TRP A 61 2.79 -21.24 -18.20
N ILE A 62 2.74 -20.04 -17.64
CA ILE A 62 3.68 -18.95 -17.91
C ILE A 62 4.89 -19.05 -16.97
N SER A 63 4.64 -19.11 -15.66
CA SER A 63 5.70 -19.12 -14.65
C SER A 63 5.22 -19.73 -13.33
N THR A 64 6.18 -20.08 -12.47
CA THR A 64 5.95 -20.58 -11.11
C THR A 64 6.94 -19.92 -10.17
N PHE A 65 6.46 -19.36 -9.07
CA PHE A 65 7.23 -18.81 -7.97
C PHE A 65 7.02 -19.67 -6.73
N GLN A 66 8.05 -19.81 -5.91
CA GLN A 66 8.01 -20.68 -4.74
C GLN A 66 8.48 -19.93 -3.51
N THR A 67 7.76 -20.11 -2.40
CA THR A 67 8.14 -19.51 -1.12
C THR A 67 9.44 -20.09 -0.58
N SER A 68 10.09 -19.33 0.29
CA SER A 68 11.27 -19.77 1.01
C SER A 68 10.97 -20.98 1.90
N PHE A 69 12.03 -21.70 2.27
CA PHE A 69 11.91 -22.79 3.22
C PHE A 69 11.94 -22.28 4.66
N ALA A 70 11.16 -22.91 5.52
CA ALA A 70 11.21 -22.80 6.97
C ALA A 70 11.73 -24.13 7.57
N GLY A 71 12.37 -24.02 8.74
CA GLY A 71 12.82 -25.19 9.50
C GLY A 71 11.62 -26.01 9.99
N GLY A 72 11.54 -27.28 9.59
CA GLY A 72 10.52 -28.20 10.07
C GLY A 72 10.90 -28.88 11.39
N PRO A 73 9.92 -29.43 12.14
CA PRO A 73 10.14 -30.07 13.44
C PRO A 73 11.06 -31.31 13.43
N SER A 74 11.49 -31.78 12.25
CA SER A 74 12.39 -32.93 12.08
C SER A 74 13.71 -32.56 11.35
N GLY A 75 14.07 -31.28 11.26
CA GLY A 75 15.24 -30.84 10.48
C GLY A 75 15.04 -30.89 8.96
N LEU A 76 13.88 -31.38 8.49
CA LEU A 76 13.48 -31.31 7.09
C LEU A 76 12.94 -29.92 6.78
N ALA A 77 13.58 -29.25 5.82
CA ALA A 77 13.13 -27.96 5.31
C ALA A 77 11.77 -28.13 4.62
N LYS A 78 10.75 -27.38 5.06
CA LYS A 78 9.43 -27.32 4.42
C LYS A 78 9.21 -25.92 3.88
N ARG A 79 8.57 -25.78 2.72
CA ARG A 79 8.19 -24.46 2.19
C ARG A 79 7.18 -23.78 3.11
N LYS A 80 7.33 -22.47 3.29
CA LYS A 80 6.37 -21.63 4.01
C LYS A 80 5.02 -21.68 3.31
N HIS A 81 3.94 -21.73 4.08
CA HIS A 81 2.60 -21.79 3.52
C HIS A 81 2.13 -20.39 3.10
N LEU A 82 1.35 -20.33 2.02
CA LEU A 82 0.72 -19.11 1.56
C LEU A 82 -0.60 -18.89 2.31
N LEU A 83 -0.78 -17.71 2.90
CA LEU A 83 -2.06 -17.26 3.43
C LEU A 83 -2.91 -16.61 2.33
N ASP A 84 -2.31 -15.69 1.57
CA ASP A 84 -2.97 -15.05 0.44
C ASP A 84 -1.94 -14.51 -0.57
N ALA A 85 -2.40 -14.29 -1.79
CA ALA A 85 -1.62 -13.69 -2.85
C ALA A 85 -2.50 -12.89 -3.82
N LYS A 86 -2.01 -11.71 -4.20
CA LYS A 86 -2.73 -10.81 -5.12
C LYS A 86 -1.80 -10.22 -6.16
N TRP A 87 -2.36 -10.00 -7.35
CA TRP A 87 -1.76 -9.10 -8.33
C TRP A 87 -1.68 -7.69 -7.76
N ILE A 88 -0.57 -7.04 -8.06
CA ILE A 88 -0.31 -5.64 -7.74
C ILE A 88 0.40 -4.94 -8.90
N MET A 89 0.48 -3.62 -8.83
CA MET A 89 1.05 -2.72 -9.83
C MET A 89 0.46 -2.95 -11.23
N GLY A 90 -0.86 -3.10 -11.32
CA GLY A 90 -1.56 -3.39 -12.57
C GLY A 90 -1.22 -4.77 -13.15
N GLY A 91 -0.80 -5.72 -12.29
CA GLY A 91 -0.45 -7.08 -12.67
C GLY A 91 1.02 -7.29 -13.07
N LYS A 92 1.88 -6.28 -12.85
CA LYS A 92 3.33 -6.38 -13.08
C LYS A 92 4.07 -7.11 -11.97
N ALA A 93 3.46 -7.20 -10.79
CA ALA A 93 4.04 -7.85 -9.63
C ALA A 93 2.96 -8.64 -8.86
N VAL A 94 3.42 -9.52 -7.97
CA VAL A 94 2.58 -10.33 -7.10
C VAL A 94 3.01 -10.09 -5.66
N LEU A 95 2.07 -9.69 -4.80
CA LEU A 95 2.26 -9.58 -3.36
C LEU A 95 1.74 -10.85 -2.70
N VAL A 96 2.50 -11.38 -1.73
CA VAL A 96 2.15 -12.58 -0.96
C VAL A 96 2.27 -12.34 0.52
N LEU A 97 1.48 -13.08 1.29
CA LEU A 97 1.55 -13.16 2.75
C LEU A 97 1.69 -14.63 3.16
N LEU A 98 2.66 -14.91 4.03
CA LEU A 98 3.03 -16.25 4.46
C LEU A 98 2.56 -16.53 5.90
N ASP A 99 2.53 -17.81 6.26
CA ASP A 99 2.00 -18.32 7.54
C ASP A 99 2.82 -17.97 8.78
N ASP A 100 4.02 -17.42 8.59
CA ASP A 100 4.88 -16.88 9.66
C ASP A 100 4.81 -15.35 9.78
N GLY A 101 3.98 -14.71 8.96
CA GLY A 101 3.85 -13.25 8.90
C GLY A 101 4.85 -12.58 7.95
N GLU A 102 5.71 -13.33 7.26
CA GLU A 102 6.52 -12.77 6.17
C GLU A 102 5.58 -12.34 5.02
N TRP A 103 5.78 -11.13 4.50
CA TRP A 103 5.18 -10.69 3.26
C TRP A 103 6.29 -10.43 2.23
N GLY A 104 5.97 -10.61 0.95
CA GLY A 104 6.96 -10.46 -0.11
C GLY A 104 6.34 -10.08 -1.45
N ILE A 105 7.13 -9.42 -2.30
CA ILE A 105 6.76 -9.03 -3.65
C ILE A 105 7.67 -9.72 -4.65
N TRP A 106 7.08 -10.47 -5.58
CA TRP A 106 7.73 -10.94 -6.80
C TRP A 106 7.45 -9.99 -7.95
N ASP A 107 8.49 -9.61 -8.69
CA ASP A 107 8.34 -8.86 -9.94
C ASP A 107 8.18 -9.84 -11.11
N VAL A 108 6.96 -9.89 -11.67
CA VAL A 108 6.61 -10.75 -12.80
C VAL A 108 7.10 -10.14 -14.11
N SER A 109 7.17 -8.82 -14.19
CA SER A 109 7.60 -8.10 -15.39
C SER A 109 9.12 -8.05 -15.57
N GLY A 110 9.90 -8.31 -14.52
CA GLY A 110 11.35 -8.20 -14.53
C GLY A 110 11.85 -6.76 -14.69
N SER A 111 11.01 -5.77 -14.38
CA SER A 111 11.33 -4.35 -14.51
C SER A 111 12.27 -3.83 -13.42
N SER A 112 12.35 -4.51 -12.28
CA SER A 112 13.22 -4.16 -11.17
C SER A 112 14.65 -4.63 -11.41
N GLN A 113 15.60 -3.69 -11.40
CA GLN A 113 17.02 -3.96 -11.54
C GLN A 113 17.68 -4.48 -10.24
N THR A 114 16.92 -4.60 -9.14
CA THR A 114 17.50 -4.84 -7.81
C THR A 114 17.76 -6.32 -7.50
N SER A 115 17.01 -7.25 -8.08
CA SER A 115 17.15 -8.70 -7.82
C SER A 115 17.79 -9.42 -9.00
N LYS A 116 18.99 -9.98 -8.79
CA LYS A 116 19.66 -10.86 -9.78
C LYS A 116 18.96 -12.23 -9.94
N ASN A 117 18.03 -12.56 -9.04
CA ASN A 117 17.27 -13.80 -9.04
C ASN A 117 15.78 -13.46 -9.18
N ILE A 118 15.16 -13.92 -10.26
CA ILE A 118 13.75 -13.70 -10.59
C ILE A 118 12.81 -14.41 -9.60
N GLU A 119 13.30 -15.48 -8.94
CA GLU A 119 12.52 -16.27 -7.98
C GLU A 119 12.55 -15.70 -6.56
N ALA A 120 13.45 -14.75 -6.29
CA ALA A 120 13.55 -14.11 -4.98
C ALA A 120 12.57 -12.94 -4.85
N PHE A 121 12.14 -12.66 -3.62
CA PHE A 121 11.39 -11.43 -3.36
C PHE A 121 12.26 -10.21 -3.67
N VAL A 122 11.70 -9.29 -4.46
CA VAL A 122 12.31 -7.99 -4.76
C VAL A 122 12.21 -7.07 -3.55
N LEU A 123 11.14 -7.23 -2.79
CA LEU A 123 10.90 -6.56 -1.52
C LEU A 123 10.18 -7.53 -0.59
N ASN A 124 10.59 -7.61 0.66
CA ASN A 124 9.94 -8.43 1.69
C ASN A 124 10.08 -7.79 3.06
N GLY A 125 9.24 -8.23 3.99
CA GLY A 125 9.26 -7.81 5.39
C GLY A 125 8.40 -8.74 6.23
N PHE A 126 8.19 -8.40 7.50
CA PHE A 126 7.37 -9.17 8.43
C PHE A 126 6.25 -8.30 9.00
N LEU A 127 5.07 -8.90 9.20
CA LEU A 127 3.94 -8.31 9.90
C LEU A 127 3.92 -8.75 11.36
N GLY A 128 3.41 -7.87 12.22
CA GLY A 128 3.39 -8.06 13.67
C GLY A 128 4.77 -7.92 14.32
N THR A 129 4.80 -8.13 15.62
CA THR A 129 6.03 -8.22 16.44
C THR A 129 6.71 -9.59 16.34
N TYR A 130 6.29 -10.41 15.37
CA TYR A 130 6.82 -11.75 15.13
C TYR A 130 8.18 -11.65 14.45
N SER A 131 9.19 -11.14 15.16
CA SER A 131 10.56 -11.39 14.77
C SER A 131 10.82 -12.89 14.97
N VAL A 132 10.68 -13.67 13.91
CA VAL A 132 11.33 -14.98 13.88
C VAL A 132 12.82 -14.66 13.98
N SER A 133 13.45 -15.22 15.01
CA SER A 133 14.89 -15.29 15.14
C SER A 133 15.47 -15.93 13.88
N GLU A 134 15.90 -15.12 12.92
CA GLU A 134 16.75 -15.62 11.86
C GLU A 134 18.00 -16.20 12.51
N SER A 135 18.14 -17.53 12.47
CA SER A 135 19.48 -18.09 12.26
C SER A 135 19.91 -17.66 10.86
N ALA A 136 20.45 -16.45 10.79
CA ALA A 136 21.06 -15.90 9.59
C ALA A 136 22.23 -16.80 9.18
N GLU A 137 22.07 -17.58 8.12
CA GLU A 137 23.23 -17.99 7.34
C GLU A 137 23.80 -16.77 6.60
N PRO A 138 25.14 -16.64 6.52
CA PRO A 138 25.78 -15.37 6.34
C PRO A 138 25.92 -15.02 4.87
N THR A 139 24.99 -14.25 4.32
CA THR A 139 25.24 -13.55 3.05
C THR A 139 25.21 -12.04 3.23
N LYS A 140 26.43 -11.49 3.29
CA LYS A 140 26.85 -10.09 3.18
C LYS A 140 26.55 -9.18 4.37
N GLN A 141 27.60 -8.98 5.17
CA GLN A 141 27.73 -7.94 6.19
C GLN A 141 27.30 -6.57 5.66
N ARG A 142 26.16 -6.06 6.14
CA ARG A 142 25.81 -4.65 6.01
C ARG A 142 26.45 -3.90 7.18
N ARG A 143 27.66 -3.36 6.96
CA ARG A 143 28.32 -2.44 7.90
C ARG A 143 27.58 -1.11 7.90
N GLY A 144 26.99 -0.74 9.04
CA GLY A 144 26.29 0.55 9.17
C GLY A 144 25.76 0.81 10.58
N GLN A 145 26.68 1.15 11.48
CA GLN A 145 26.52 1.97 12.69
C GLN A 145 25.26 1.84 13.57
N SER A 146 25.47 1.36 14.81
CA SER A 146 24.91 2.05 15.98
C SER A 146 25.98 2.11 17.08
N LYS A 147 26.59 3.28 17.25
CA LYS A 147 27.49 3.61 18.35
C LYS A 147 26.62 3.91 19.58
N LEU A 148 26.43 2.92 20.44
CA LEU A 148 25.99 3.13 21.81
C LEU A 148 26.99 2.45 22.75
N ALA A 149 27.27 3.15 23.85
CA ALA A 149 28.37 2.95 24.80
C ALA A 149 28.57 1.50 25.27
N PRO A 150 29.80 1.13 25.72
CA PRO A 150 30.12 -0.24 26.12
C PRO A 150 29.38 -0.60 27.41
N MET A 151 28.21 -1.22 27.27
CA MET A 151 27.52 -1.88 28.37
C MET A 151 28.01 -3.32 28.48
N THR A 152 28.20 -3.75 29.72
CA THR A 152 28.95 -4.94 30.10
C THR A 152 28.33 -6.24 29.57
N PRO A 153 29.14 -7.29 29.29
CA PRO A 153 28.75 -8.42 28.44
C PRO A 153 27.58 -9.28 28.94
N ASN A 154 27.26 -9.27 30.24
CA ASN A 154 26.38 -10.27 30.85
C ASN A 154 24.90 -9.86 31.01
N THR A 155 24.51 -8.67 30.53
CA THR A 155 23.09 -8.22 30.50
C THR A 155 22.45 -8.31 29.11
N ARG A 156 23.22 -8.69 28.09
CA ARG A 156 22.81 -8.59 26.67
C ARG A 156 21.81 -9.65 26.21
N LYS A 157 21.66 -10.79 26.90
CA LYS A 157 20.91 -11.92 26.33
C LYS A 157 19.49 -12.13 26.89
N ALA A 158 19.20 -11.74 28.13
CA ALA A 158 17.96 -12.16 28.76
C ALA A 158 16.80 -11.15 28.67
N LYS A 159 17.08 -9.83 28.54
CA LYS A 159 16.05 -8.80 28.76
C LYS A 159 15.57 -8.05 27.51
N ALA A 160 16.26 -8.17 26.37
CA ALA A 160 15.85 -7.50 25.13
C ALA A 160 14.88 -8.35 24.28
N GLU A 161 14.96 -9.68 24.36
CA GLU A 161 14.12 -10.57 23.55
C GLU A 161 12.66 -10.67 24.06
N ALA A 162 12.42 -10.38 25.34
CA ALA A 162 11.10 -10.48 25.97
C ALA A 162 10.27 -9.18 25.95
N LEU A 163 10.83 -8.04 25.53
CA LEU A 163 10.15 -6.74 25.56
C LEU A 163 9.60 -6.30 24.20
N PHE A 164 10.01 -6.96 23.11
CA PHE A 164 9.55 -6.67 21.74
C PHE A 164 8.98 -7.91 21.03
N SER A 165 8.88 -9.05 21.72
CA SER A 165 8.10 -10.20 21.26
C SER A 165 6.65 -10.00 21.69
N GLY A 166 5.80 -9.57 20.77
CA GLY A 166 4.37 -9.78 20.98
C GLY A 166 4.02 -11.27 20.89
N PRO A 167 2.73 -11.60 21.03
CA PRO A 167 2.27 -12.91 21.47
C PRO A 167 2.91 -14.03 20.66
N THR A 168 3.73 -14.85 21.29
CA THR A 168 4.37 -16.02 20.68
C THR A 168 3.31 -16.90 20.03
N LYS A 169 3.59 -17.41 18.83
CA LYS A 169 2.72 -18.34 18.09
C LYS A 169 2.20 -19.41 19.05
N VAL A 170 0.92 -19.36 19.40
CA VAL A 170 0.31 -20.38 20.26
C VAL A 170 0.40 -21.70 19.49
N PRO A 171 1.15 -22.69 19.98
CA PRO A 171 1.29 -23.95 19.27
C PRO A 171 -0.09 -24.59 19.06
N GLY A 172 -0.49 -24.79 17.81
CA GLY A 172 -1.75 -25.43 17.45
C GLY A 172 -2.81 -24.52 16.79
N VAL A 173 -2.64 -23.19 16.80
CA VAL A 173 -3.53 -22.29 16.06
C VAL A 173 -2.95 -22.00 14.68
N ALA A 174 -3.73 -22.27 13.62
CA ALA A 174 -3.34 -21.94 12.26
C ALA A 174 -3.34 -20.42 12.07
N ALA A 175 -2.25 -19.88 11.51
CA ALA A 175 -2.19 -18.45 11.21
C ALA A 175 -3.29 -18.06 10.22
N LYS A 176 -3.90 -16.90 10.44
CA LYS A 176 -4.92 -16.33 9.57
C LYS A 176 -4.43 -14.99 9.04
N GLY A 177 -4.67 -14.75 7.76
CA GLY A 177 -4.29 -13.51 7.12
C GLY A 177 -4.86 -13.39 5.74
N GLY A 178 -4.76 -12.19 5.18
CA GLY A 178 -5.25 -11.90 3.85
C GLY A 178 -4.77 -10.57 3.32
N ILE A 179 -4.97 -10.38 2.01
CA ILE A 179 -4.54 -9.20 1.27
C ILE A 179 -5.73 -8.64 0.51
N SER A 180 -5.94 -7.33 0.67
CA SER A 180 -6.88 -6.54 -0.11
C SER A 180 -6.11 -5.54 -0.96
N VAL A 181 -6.38 -5.50 -2.26
CA VAL A 181 -5.78 -4.54 -3.21
C VAL A 181 -6.90 -3.76 -3.86
N SER A 182 -6.76 -2.43 -3.93
CA SER A 182 -7.74 -1.56 -4.57
C SER A 182 -7.06 -0.51 -5.44
N ALA A 183 -7.42 -0.48 -6.73
CA ALA A 183 -6.94 0.52 -7.66
C ALA A 183 -7.67 1.86 -7.47
N SER A 184 -6.92 2.95 -7.53
CA SER A 184 -7.41 4.33 -7.57
C SER A 184 -6.98 4.96 -8.90
N ASN A 185 -7.95 5.54 -9.60
CA ASN A 185 -7.65 6.32 -10.78
C ASN A 185 -7.34 7.76 -10.33
N SER A 186 -6.11 8.21 -10.54
CA SER A 186 -5.80 9.62 -10.43
C SER A 186 -6.43 10.39 -11.58
N ARG A 187 -6.85 11.63 -11.34
CA ARG A 187 -7.28 12.57 -12.41
C ARG A 187 -6.19 12.82 -13.45
N THR A 188 -4.92 12.56 -13.12
CA THR A 188 -3.77 12.66 -14.03
C THR A 188 -3.63 11.45 -14.97
N GLY A 189 -4.54 10.47 -14.90
CA GLY A 189 -4.50 9.25 -15.72
C GLY A 189 -3.50 8.19 -15.23
N GLN A 190 -2.81 8.42 -14.11
CA GLN A 190 -1.98 7.41 -13.45
C GLN A 190 -2.85 6.54 -12.55
N VAL A 191 -2.77 5.23 -12.72
CA VAL A 191 -3.41 4.25 -11.81
C VAL A 191 -2.45 3.99 -10.66
N ASP A 192 -2.88 4.29 -9.45
CA ASP A 192 -2.16 3.95 -8.22
C ASP A 192 -3.01 2.95 -7.42
N GLU A 193 -2.36 2.08 -6.65
CA GLU A 193 -3.03 1.03 -5.90
C GLU A 193 -2.79 1.20 -4.40
N SER A 194 -3.81 0.91 -3.60
CA SER A 194 -3.69 0.79 -2.15
C SER A 194 -3.79 -0.66 -1.73
N VAL A 195 -2.94 -1.06 -0.80
CA VAL A 195 -2.86 -2.43 -0.28
C VAL A 195 -3.19 -2.41 1.20
N VAL A 196 -3.99 -3.37 1.65
CA VAL A 196 -4.21 -3.66 3.06
C VAL A 196 -3.91 -5.13 3.29
N MET A 197 -3.06 -5.41 4.28
CA MET A 197 -2.73 -6.76 4.72
C MET A 197 -3.18 -6.92 6.16
N TRP A 198 -3.67 -8.09 6.51
CA TRP A 198 -3.96 -8.42 7.90
C TRP A 198 -3.40 -9.77 8.26
N TYR A 199 -2.98 -9.91 9.52
CA TYR A 199 -2.35 -11.11 10.05
C TYR A 199 -2.68 -11.25 11.53
N ASN A 200 -3.35 -12.33 11.91
CA ASN A 200 -3.72 -12.67 13.30
C ASN A 200 -4.34 -11.51 14.11
N GLY A 201 -5.12 -10.64 13.45
CA GLY A 201 -5.81 -9.50 14.07
C GLY A 201 -5.13 -8.14 13.87
N ASP A 202 -3.84 -8.12 13.54
CA ASP A 202 -3.13 -6.89 13.19
C ASP A 202 -3.43 -6.50 11.73
N VAL A 203 -3.58 -5.21 11.47
CA VAL A 203 -3.90 -4.67 10.13
C VAL A 203 -2.88 -3.64 9.71
N TYR A 204 -2.37 -3.77 8.49
CA TYR A 204 -1.36 -2.91 7.91
C TYR A 204 -1.81 -2.38 6.56
N ALA A 205 -1.50 -1.13 6.26
CA ALA A 205 -1.89 -0.48 5.02
C ALA A 205 -0.68 0.13 4.29
N ILE A 206 -0.73 0.11 2.97
CA ILE A 206 0.13 0.87 2.07
C ILE A 206 -0.83 1.72 1.22
N PRO A 207 -0.97 3.03 1.50
CA PRO A 207 -1.96 3.84 0.81
C PRO A 207 -1.62 4.14 -0.65
N SER A 208 -0.32 4.19 -1.00
CA SER A 208 0.18 4.37 -2.36
C SER A 208 1.28 3.36 -2.67
N LEU A 209 0.94 2.31 -3.39
CA LEU A 209 1.87 1.24 -3.75
C LEU A 209 2.93 1.75 -4.73
N GLN A 210 2.58 2.63 -5.67
CA GLN A 210 3.55 3.19 -6.60
C GLN A 210 4.66 3.96 -5.88
N GLN A 211 4.30 4.80 -4.90
CA GLN A 211 5.28 5.54 -4.10
C GLN A 211 6.10 4.61 -3.21
N PHE A 212 5.44 3.62 -2.60
CA PHE A 212 6.10 2.61 -1.76
C PHE A 212 7.15 1.82 -2.55
N TRP A 213 6.81 1.38 -3.76
CA TRP A 213 7.69 0.65 -4.66
C TRP A 213 8.90 1.50 -5.06
N GLN A 214 8.66 2.69 -5.64
CA GLN A 214 9.73 3.57 -6.13
C GLN A 214 10.74 3.89 -5.03
N ARG A 215 10.29 4.12 -3.79
CA ARG A 215 11.21 4.37 -2.67
C ARG A 215 12.00 3.12 -2.33
N SER A 216 11.31 2.00 -2.11
CA SER A 216 11.92 0.74 -1.65
C SER A 216 12.94 0.17 -2.63
N THR A 217 12.73 0.34 -3.94
CA THR A 217 13.66 -0.15 -4.97
C THR A 217 14.79 0.83 -5.29
N ASN A 218 14.56 2.15 -5.16
CA ASN A 218 15.59 3.16 -5.48
C ASN A 218 16.55 3.42 -4.31
N SER A 219 16.12 3.23 -3.05
CA SER A 219 16.94 3.46 -1.87
C SER A 219 17.66 2.20 -1.38
N GLY A 220 18.56 1.61 -2.19
CA GLY A 220 19.58 0.65 -1.73
C GLY A 220 19.18 -0.39 -0.67
N GLY A 221 17.93 -0.91 -0.70
CA GLY A 221 17.40 -1.91 0.22
C GLY A 221 17.20 -1.44 1.68
N GLY A 222 17.01 -0.15 1.96
CA GLY A 222 16.59 0.34 3.28
C GLY A 222 15.13 0.79 3.25
N PHE A 223 14.30 0.30 4.17
CA PHE A 223 12.98 0.89 4.44
C PHE A 223 13.18 2.38 4.82
N GLY A 224 12.88 3.28 3.88
CA GLY A 224 13.21 4.69 3.99
C GLY A 224 12.43 5.41 5.10
N SER A 225 13.15 6.25 5.85
CA SER A 225 12.73 7.39 6.71
C SER A 225 11.35 7.32 7.41
N LEU A 226 11.38 7.40 8.75
CA LEU A 226 10.26 7.42 9.71
C LEU A 226 9.14 8.46 9.47
N TYR A 227 9.25 9.33 8.46
CA TYR A 227 8.39 10.50 8.27
C TYR A 227 7.61 10.52 6.94
N SER A 228 7.57 9.42 6.18
CA SER A 228 6.84 9.33 4.91
C SER A 228 6.07 8.01 4.84
N PRO A 229 4.85 7.95 4.26
CA PRO A 229 3.93 6.82 4.39
C PRO A 229 4.47 5.56 3.71
N GLY A 230 5.13 4.73 4.51
CA GLY A 230 5.46 3.33 4.22
C GLY A 230 4.33 2.41 4.67
N LEU A 231 4.65 1.15 4.98
CA LEU A 231 3.70 0.23 5.60
C LEU A 231 3.27 0.79 6.97
N THR A 232 2.00 1.16 7.10
CA THR A 232 1.44 1.76 8.33
C THR A 232 0.59 0.75 9.08
N HIS A 233 0.81 0.61 10.39
CA HIS A 233 -0.05 -0.20 11.26
C HIS A 233 -1.35 0.57 11.59
N VAL A 234 -2.50 -0.08 11.39
CA VAL A 234 -3.83 0.47 11.65
C VAL A 234 -4.25 0.03 13.05
N THR A 235 -4.09 0.91 14.04
CA THR A 235 -4.29 0.58 15.46
C THR A 235 -5.74 0.63 15.92
N ASP A 236 -6.59 1.39 15.22
CA ASP A 236 -7.90 1.79 15.74
C ASP A 236 -9.00 0.76 15.42
N ILE A 237 -8.69 -0.53 15.57
CA ILE A 237 -9.59 -1.64 15.26
C ILE A 237 -9.90 -2.41 16.54
N ASN A 238 -11.08 -2.17 17.11
CA ASN A 238 -11.53 -2.92 18.26
C ASN A 238 -12.20 -4.23 17.82
N LEU A 239 -11.44 -5.34 17.81
CA LEU A 239 -11.90 -6.68 17.45
C LEU A 239 -12.69 -7.42 18.54
N ARG A 240 -12.74 -6.94 19.78
CA ARG A 240 -13.49 -7.59 20.89
C ARG A 240 -13.19 -9.11 21.01
N ASN A 241 -11.93 -9.50 20.82
CA ASN A 241 -11.45 -10.89 20.80
C ASN A 241 -12.02 -11.77 19.67
N GLU A 242 -12.63 -11.19 18.65
CA GLU A 242 -12.99 -11.91 17.43
C GLU A 242 -11.82 -11.94 16.45
N GLU A 243 -11.81 -12.94 15.59
CA GLU A 243 -10.83 -13.03 14.52
C GLU A 243 -11.30 -12.30 13.25
N ILE A 244 -10.36 -11.70 12.52
CA ILE A 244 -10.62 -11.14 11.20
C ILE A 244 -10.81 -12.30 10.21
N THR A 245 -11.88 -12.25 9.42
CA THR A 245 -12.17 -13.23 8.35
C THR A 245 -11.88 -12.66 6.97
N SER A 246 -12.07 -11.35 6.78
CA SER A 246 -11.72 -10.65 5.54
C SER A 246 -11.65 -9.13 5.76
N ILE A 247 -10.93 -8.44 4.87
CA ILE A 247 -10.94 -6.98 4.78
C ILE A 247 -11.18 -6.58 3.33
N SER A 248 -12.06 -5.61 3.14
CA SER A 248 -12.27 -4.94 1.85
C SER A 248 -12.07 -3.44 1.99
N GLN A 249 -11.68 -2.80 0.90
CA GLN A 249 -11.45 -1.36 0.83
C GLN A 249 -12.62 -0.70 0.10
N PHE A 250 -13.14 0.41 0.63
CA PHE A 250 -14.11 1.21 -0.09
C PHE A 250 -13.45 1.95 -1.26
N ASP A 251 -14.24 2.24 -2.29
CA ASP A 251 -13.75 3.00 -3.44
C ASP A 251 -13.43 4.44 -3.04
N SER A 252 -12.25 4.91 -3.48
CA SER A 252 -11.85 6.30 -3.30
C SER A 252 -12.68 7.17 -4.23
N THR A 253 -13.68 7.87 -3.68
CA THR A 253 -14.47 8.82 -4.47
C THR A 253 -13.56 9.96 -4.97
N SER A 254 -13.62 10.22 -6.27
CA SER A 254 -12.77 11.14 -7.05
C SER A 254 -12.85 12.63 -6.64
N ASN A 255 -13.58 12.95 -5.57
CA ASN A 255 -13.80 14.31 -5.06
C ASN A 255 -12.77 14.74 -4.01
N SER A 256 -11.82 13.88 -3.65
CA SER A 256 -10.72 14.25 -2.77
C SER A 256 -9.64 15.05 -3.53
N PHE A 257 -9.95 16.30 -3.91
CA PHE A 257 -8.96 17.24 -4.43
C PHE A 257 -7.74 17.30 -3.49
N GLY A 258 -6.55 16.98 -4.01
CA GLY A 258 -5.27 17.10 -3.29
C GLY A 258 -4.88 15.94 -2.37
N GLN A 259 -5.67 14.86 -2.29
CA GLN A 259 -5.43 13.77 -1.33
C GLN A 259 -4.72 12.59 -1.99
N MET A 260 -3.53 12.85 -2.51
CA MET A 260 -2.63 11.77 -2.88
C MET A 260 -2.14 11.16 -1.56
N ASN A 261 -2.37 9.86 -1.34
CA ASN A 261 -1.82 9.09 -0.21
C ASN A 261 -2.60 9.08 1.13
N THR A 262 -3.93 9.25 1.13
CA THR A 262 -4.74 8.97 2.34
C THR A 262 -5.15 7.52 2.42
N GLN A 263 -5.14 6.95 3.62
CA GLN A 263 -5.69 5.62 3.88
C GLN A 263 -7.16 5.58 3.44
N ARG A 264 -7.54 4.50 2.74
CA ARG A 264 -8.93 4.26 2.35
C ARG A 264 -9.75 3.81 3.54
N ASP A 265 -11.05 4.09 3.48
CA ASP A 265 -12.01 3.50 4.40
C ASP A 265 -12.03 1.98 4.19
N LEU A 266 -12.17 1.23 5.29
CA LEU A 266 -12.10 -0.23 5.30
C LEU A 266 -13.39 -0.83 5.85
N LEU A 267 -13.81 -1.96 5.27
CA LEU A 267 -14.80 -2.85 5.84
C LEU A 267 -14.07 -4.11 6.33
N VAL A 268 -13.98 -4.25 7.65
CA VAL A 268 -13.38 -5.41 8.32
C VAL A 268 -14.50 -6.36 8.72
N SER A 269 -14.47 -7.57 8.15
CA SER A 269 -15.36 -8.66 8.54
C SER A 269 -14.67 -9.45 9.65
N ALA A 270 -15.32 -9.54 10.81
CA ALA A 270 -14.95 -10.46 11.87
C ALA A 270 -15.82 -11.72 11.79
N GLU A 271 -15.78 -12.57 12.82
CA GLU A 271 -16.58 -13.80 12.85
C GLU A 271 -18.10 -13.53 12.98
N HIS A 272 -18.49 -12.55 13.80
CA HIS A 272 -19.90 -12.29 14.13
C HIS A 272 -20.39 -10.88 13.79
N ARG A 273 -19.52 -10.02 13.25
CA ARG A 273 -19.86 -8.64 12.90
C ARG A 273 -18.98 -8.08 11.81
N PHE A 274 -19.38 -6.91 11.33
CA PHE A 274 -18.59 -6.08 10.44
C PHE A 274 -18.24 -4.76 11.13
N ILE A 275 -17.04 -4.25 10.89
CA ILE A 275 -16.52 -2.99 11.41
C ILE A 275 -16.20 -2.11 10.22
N VAL A 276 -16.82 -0.92 10.16
CA VAL A 276 -16.51 0.09 9.17
C VAL A 276 -15.52 1.08 9.77
N LEU A 277 -14.32 1.12 9.21
CA LEU A 277 -13.28 2.08 9.58
C LEU A 277 -13.33 3.22 8.56
N GLN A 278 -13.82 4.37 9.01
CA GLN A 278 -13.94 5.55 8.17
C GLN A 278 -13.00 6.65 8.68
N THR A 279 -12.22 7.23 7.78
CA THR A 279 -11.40 8.40 8.11
C THR A 279 -12.29 9.64 8.08
N LEU A 280 -12.87 9.99 9.23
CA LEU A 280 -13.67 11.20 9.38
C LEU A 280 -12.78 12.44 9.27
N ARG A 281 -12.90 13.19 8.18
CA ARG A 281 -12.21 14.46 8.03
C ARG A 281 -12.96 15.54 8.81
N PRO A 282 -12.28 16.40 9.58
CA PRO A 282 -12.90 17.63 10.05
C PRO A 282 -13.33 18.43 8.82
N SER A 283 -14.57 18.89 8.81
CA SER A 283 -15.06 19.86 7.82
C SER A 283 -14.20 21.12 7.95
N THR A 284 -13.15 21.26 7.15
CA THR A 284 -12.47 22.54 7.01
C THR A 284 -13.47 23.49 6.36
N PRO A 285 -13.90 24.57 7.03
CA PRO A 285 -14.67 25.60 6.36
C PRO A 285 -13.84 26.06 5.19
N SER A 286 -14.42 26.05 3.99
CA SER A 286 -13.78 26.51 2.77
C SER A 286 -13.21 27.91 3.01
N ARG A 287 -11.92 28.02 3.33
CA ARG A 287 -11.22 29.29 3.20
C ARG A 287 -11.21 29.55 1.70
N MET A 288 -12.12 30.42 1.29
CA MET A 288 -12.10 31.09 -0.01
C MET A 288 -10.73 31.75 -0.14
N LEU A 289 -9.74 31.02 -0.64
CA LEU A 289 -8.35 31.48 -0.79
C LEU A 289 -8.24 32.57 -1.88
N PHE A 290 -9.34 32.79 -2.60
CA PHE A 290 -9.56 33.94 -3.48
C PHE A 290 -10.66 34.84 -2.89
N GLN A 291 -10.55 35.21 -1.62
CA GLN A 291 -11.14 36.48 -1.21
C GLN A 291 -10.40 37.55 -2.03
N GLN A 292 -11.15 38.13 -2.96
CA GLN A 292 -10.80 39.32 -3.75
C GLN A 292 -9.89 40.22 -2.94
N VAL A 293 -8.81 40.72 -3.58
CA VAL A 293 -7.96 41.81 -3.11
C VAL A 293 -8.75 42.67 -2.14
N ALA A 294 -8.50 42.49 -0.85
CA ALA A 294 -9.28 43.15 0.19
C ALA A 294 -9.02 44.64 0.03
N GLU A 295 -9.93 45.36 -0.65
CA GLU A 295 -10.00 46.80 -0.55
C GLU A 295 -10.07 47.10 0.94
N ARG A 296 -9.13 47.93 1.42
CA ARG A 296 -9.09 48.29 2.84
C ARG A 296 -10.49 48.79 3.23
N PRO A 297 -11.05 48.37 4.37
CA PRO A 297 -12.39 48.77 4.81
C PRO A 297 -12.60 50.29 4.68
N ALA A 298 -11.58 51.07 5.05
CA ALA A 298 -11.57 52.53 4.91
C ALA A 298 -11.83 53.05 3.48
N SER A 299 -11.31 52.41 2.43
CA SER A 299 -11.55 52.83 1.04
C SER A 299 -12.95 52.45 0.54
N ARG A 300 -13.50 51.35 1.04
CA ARG A 300 -14.86 50.91 0.73
C ARG A 300 -15.88 51.82 1.42
N ASP A 301 -15.66 52.09 2.69
CA ASP A 301 -16.54 52.92 3.51
C ASP A 301 -16.58 54.37 2.97
N GLN A 302 -15.45 54.90 2.47
CA GLN A 302 -15.41 56.22 1.83
C GLN A 302 -16.25 56.29 0.55
N ARG A 303 -16.22 55.24 -0.29
CA ARG A 303 -17.06 55.20 -1.50
C ARG A 303 -18.54 55.06 -1.16
N MET A 304 -18.88 54.30 -0.12
CA MET A 304 -20.28 54.16 0.33
C MET A 304 -20.80 55.46 0.93
N LEU A 305 -19.95 56.27 1.56
CA LEU A 305 -20.27 57.63 2.01
C LEU A 305 -20.55 58.56 0.83
N ASP A 306 -19.71 58.54 -0.22
CA ASP A 306 -19.90 59.35 -1.43
C ASP A 306 -21.18 58.96 -2.19
N ALA A 307 -21.59 57.68 -2.12
CA ALA A 307 -22.82 57.17 -2.70
C ALA A 307 -24.07 57.38 -1.82
N GLY A 308 -23.91 57.85 -0.57
CA GLY A 308 -25.01 58.01 0.39
C GLY A 308 -25.57 56.70 0.96
N GLU A 309 -24.88 55.58 0.78
CA GLU A 309 -25.31 54.23 1.19
C GLU A 309 -24.58 53.73 2.45
N LEU A 310 -23.91 54.62 3.19
CA LEU A 310 -23.17 54.23 4.37
C LEU A 310 -24.12 53.86 5.52
N ASP A 311 -23.94 52.67 6.08
CA ASP A 311 -24.69 52.18 7.23
C ASP A 311 -24.13 52.72 8.55
N LEU A 312 -24.91 52.63 9.63
CA LEU A 312 -24.53 53.12 10.96
C LEU A 312 -23.24 52.45 11.48
N GLY A 313 -23.02 51.17 11.14
CA GLY A 313 -21.80 50.45 11.49
C GLY A 313 -20.57 50.88 10.67
N GLY A 314 -20.75 51.34 9.43
CA GLY A 314 -19.70 51.97 8.63
C GLY A 314 -19.31 53.35 9.16
N MET A 315 -20.30 54.13 9.61
CA MET A 315 -20.05 55.43 10.25
C MET A 315 -19.22 55.31 11.53
N ASP A 316 -19.55 54.35 12.40
CA ASP A 316 -18.84 54.11 13.65
C ASP A 316 -17.36 53.74 13.41
N ARG A 317 -17.10 52.86 12.44
CA ARG A 317 -15.74 52.50 12.01
C ARG A 317 -14.97 53.66 11.40
N MET A 318 -15.63 54.55 10.66
CA MET A 318 -15.00 55.76 10.13
C MET A 318 -14.63 56.75 11.24
N LEU A 319 -15.50 56.92 12.23
CA LEU A 319 -15.25 57.77 13.39
C LEU A 319 -14.09 57.23 14.22
N ASP A 320 -14.03 55.92 14.44
CA ASP A 320 -12.91 55.26 15.13
C ASP A 320 -11.59 55.40 14.37
N ASN A 321 -11.62 55.30 13.03
CA ASN A 321 -10.45 55.52 12.19
C ASN A 321 -9.98 56.99 12.20
N MET A 322 -10.91 57.95 12.34
CA MET A 322 -10.57 59.37 12.50
C MET A 322 -10.02 59.67 13.91
N ALA A 323 -10.55 59.01 14.94
CA ALA A 323 -10.08 59.13 16.32
C ALA A 323 -8.66 58.55 16.51
N ASN A 324 -8.33 57.49 15.77
CA ASN A 324 -7.05 56.79 15.87
C ASN A 324 -5.95 57.31 14.91
N GLY A 325 -6.21 58.40 14.17
CA GLY A 325 -5.16 59.27 13.64
C GLY A 325 -4.11 58.62 12.73
N ASP A 326 -4.51 57.83 11.72
CA ASP A 326 -3.60 57.47 10.64
C ASP A 326 -3.60 58.57 9.55
N ALA A 327 -2.42 59.12 9.31
CA ALA A 327 -2.19 60.34 8.55
C ALA A 327 -2.78 60.29 7.13
N ARG A 328 -3.63 61.28 6.82
CA ARG A 328 -4.01 61.62 5.44
C ARG A 328 -2.74 61.87 4.61
N PRO A 329 -2.53 61.22 3.45
CA PRO A 329 -1.61 61.76 2.46
C PRO A 329 -2.25 63.03 1.88
N ARG A 330 -1.76 64.20 2.33
CA ARG A 330 -2.08 65.48 1.69
C ARG A 330 -1.59 65.44 0.24
N ARG A 331 -2.52 65.28 -0.70
CA ARG A 331 -2.25 65.50 -2.12
C ARG A 331 -2.31 67.02 -2.35
N VAL A 332 -1.17 67.69 -2.27
CA VAL A 332 -1.04 69.08 -2.71
C VAL A 332 -1.15 69.11 -4.24
N GLY A 333 -2.16 69.82 -4.75
CA GLY A 333 -2.27 70.12 -6.16
C GLY A 333 -1.28 71.22 -6.52
N PHE A 334 -0.46 70.98 -7.54
CA PHE A 334 0.12 72.07 -8.32
C PHE A 334 -0.75 72.22 -9.57
N ALA A 335 -1.43 73.36 -9.65
CA ALA A 335 -1.99 73.85 -10.89
C ALA A 335 -0.85 74.34 -11.78
N ALA A 336 -0.95 74.05 -13.07
CA ALA A 336 -0.05 74.57 -14.09
C ALA A 336 -0.28 76.08 -14.30
N SER A 337 0.83 76.79 -14.55
CA SER A 337 0.91 77.94 -15.46
C SER A 337 2.27 77.90 -16.11
#